data_AF-Q978G7-F1
#
_entry.id   AF-Q978G7-F1
#
_cell.length_a   1.000
_cell.length_b   1.000
_cell.length_c   1.000
_cell.angle_alpha   90.00
_cell.angle_beta   90.00
_cell.angle_gamma   90.00
#
_symmetry.space_group_name_H-M   'P 1'
#
loop_
_entity.id
_entity.type
_entity.pdbx_description
1 polymer ?
#
loop_
_entity_poly.entity_id
_entity_poly.type
_entity_poly.pdbx_seq_one_letter_code
_entity_poly.pdbx_strand_id
1 'polypeptide(L)'
;MRILIFTDRPLDLECGNRKVIIRKHTNMLEMDADLSSLDVLEGLEYKEARIIGDREPSFAFAPYSSKNVEILSREERYWEAHEVVEDMWRSLNHPSGLQKLILLLASQIHCQMGDCAHAEDLFIRYKDFLEQVGVEPVASTFTYPITILSSHVDLLSLIG
;
A
#
# COMPACT_ATOMS: atom_id res chain seq x y z
N MET A 1 1.16 -18.87 1.93
CA MET A 1 2.45 -18.21 1.59
C MET A 1 2.33 -17.56 0.21
N ARG A 2 2.83 -16.33 0.03
CA ARG A 2 2.75 -15.55 -1.21
C ARG A 2 4.15 -15.25 -1.74
N ILE A 3 4.26 -14.93 -3.02
CA ILE A 3 5.49 -14.44 -3.64
C ILE A 3 5.21 -13.08 -4.28
N LEU A 4 6.04 -12.09 -3.97
CA LEU A 4 6.09 -10.82 -4.68
C LEU A 4 7.23 -10.86 -5.68
N ILE A 5 6.95 -10.48 -6.92
CA ILE A 5 7.94 -10.39 -7.99
C ILE A 5 7.93 -8.99 -8.58
N PHE A 6 9.12 -8.42 -8.76
CA PHE A 6 9.31 -7.09 -9.31
C PHE A 6 10.02 -7.18 -10.66
N THR A 7 9.43 -6.58 -11.68
CA THR A 7 9.99 -6.55 -13.04
C THR A 7 9.79 -5.18 -13.68
N ASP A 8 10.73 -4.75 -14.53
CA ASP A 8 10.57 -3.56 -15.38
C ASP A 8 10.14 -3.89 -16.80
N ARG A 9 9.92 -5.18 -17.09
CA ARG A 9 9.48 -5.63 -18.41
C ARG A 9 7.96 -5.60 -18.52
N PRO A 10 7.43 -5.23 -19.70
CA PRO A 10 6.01 -5.37 -19.97
C PRO A 10 5.63 -6.85 -19.87
N LEU A 11 4.50 -7.10 -19.21
CA LEU A 11 3.97 -8.44 -18.98
C LEU A 11 2.94 -8.75 -20.07
N ASP A 12 3.27 -9.67 -20.97
CA ASP A 12 2.28 -10.39 -21.79
C ASP A 12 1.80 -11.60 -20.99
N LEU A 13 1.06 -11.35 -19.92
CA LEU A 13 0.45 -12.43 -19.16
C LEU A 13 -0.95 -12.69 -19.70
N GLU A 14 -1.11 -13.84 -20.36
CA GLU A 14 -2.41 -14.50 -20.41
C GLU A 14 -2.75 -14.98 -19.00
N CYS A 15 -3.19 -14.06 -18.14
CA CYS A 15 -3.65 -14.37 -16.78
C CYS A 15 -4.97 -15.13 -16.84
N GLY A 16 -4.92 -16.39 -17.28
CA GLY A 16 -6.03 -17.32 -17.20
C GLY A 16 -6.38 -17.57 -15.74
N ASN A 17 -7.49 -17.00 -15.26
CA ASN A 17 -8.23 -17.35 -14.04
C ASN A 17 -7.45 -17.52 -12.71
N ARG A 18 -6.19 -17.07 -12.62
CA ARG A 18 -5.34 -17.24 -11.43
C ARG A 18 -5.27 -15.94 -10.63
N LYS A 19 -5.27 -16.08 -9.30
CA LYS A 19 -5.29 -15.00 -8.31
C LYS A 19 -3.94 -14.26 -8.24
N VAL A 20 -3.51 -13.68 -9.34
CA VAL A 20 -2.32 -12.81 -9.39
C VAL A 20 -2.82 -11.37 -9.33
N ILE A 21 -2.36 -10.62 -8.34
CA ILE A 21 -2.60 -9.18 -8.26
C ILE A 21 -1.40 -8.49 -8.90
N ILE A 22 -1.66 -7.61 -9.86
CA ILE A 22 -0.62 -6.81 -10.50
C ILE A 22 -0.76 -5.38 -10.00
N ARG A 23 0.33 -4.81 -9.51
CA ARG A 23 0.44 -3.42 -9.04
C ARG A 23 1.50 -2.69 -9.85
N LYS A 24 1.15 -1.54 -10.41
CA LYS A 24 2.06 -0.71 -11.21
C LYS A 24 2.71 0.36 -10.36
N HIS A 25 4.03 0.33 -10.30
CA HIS A 25 4.85 1.39 -9.71
C HIS A 25 5.28 2.36 -10.83
N THR A 26 5.89 3.49 -10.46
CA THR A 26 6.39 4.48 -11.43
C THR A 26 7.41 3.88 -12.40
N ASN A 27 8.25 2.96 -11.94
CA ASN A 27 9.38 2.41 -12.70
C ASN A 27 9.38 0.89 -12.83
N MET A 28 8.37 0.20 -12.30
CA MET A 28 8.30 -1.27 -12.30
C MET A 28 6.87 -1.79 -12.15
N LEU A 29 6.70 -3.09 -12.31
CA LEU A 29 5.50 -3.85 -12.01
C LEU A 29 5.80 -4.78 -10.84
N GLU A 30 4.89 -4.80 -9.88
CA GLU A 30 4.86 -5.76 -8.78
C GLU A 30 3.76 -6.80 -9.07
N MET A 31 4.14 -8.07 -8.97
CA MET A 31 3.25 -9.21 -9.13
C MET A 31 3.15 -9.92 -7.80
N ASP A 32 1.93 -10.08 -7.31
CA ASP A 32 1.63 -10.73 -6.06
C ASP A 32 0.82 -11.98 -6.33
N ALA A 33 1.48 -13.12 -6.18
CA ALA A 33 0.94 -14.43 -6.50
C ALA A 33 0.97 -15.36 -5.28
N ASP A 34 -0.01 -16.25 -5.20
CA ASP A 34 0.08 -17.42 -4.34
C ASP A 34 1.17 -18.36 -4.89
N LEU A 35 1.95 -19.02 -4.02
CA LEU A 35 2.96 -20.00 -4.44
C LEU A 35 2.38 -21.19 -5.21
N SER A 36 1.10 -21.50 -5.01
CA SER A 36 0.39 -22.47 -5.86
C SER A 36 0.26 -22.04 -7.32
N SER A 37 0.58 -20.78 -7.65
CA SER A 37 0.59 -20.20 -9.00
C SER A 37 2.02 -19.98 -9.54
N LEU A 38 3.02 -20.68 -9.00
CA LEU A 38 4.44 -20.57 -9.43
C LEU A 38 4.67 -20.84 -10.91
N ASP A 39 3.80 -21.63 -11.55
CA ASP A 39 3.86 -21.91 -12.98
C ASP A 39 3.57 -20.67 -13.85
N VAL A 40 2.90 -19.64 -13.31
CA VAL A 40 2.76 -18.32 -13.97
C VAL A 40 4.08 -17.54 -13.99
N LEU A 41 5.03 -17.92 -13.14
CA LEU A 41 6.29 -17.20 -12.92
C LEU A 41 7.46 -17.88 -13.65
N GLU A 42 7.25 -19.06 -14.22
CA GLU A 42 8.28 -19.81 -14.94
C GLU A 42 8.69 -19.07 -16.22
N GLY A 43 9.99 -18.81 -16.38
CA GLY A 43 10.53 -18.06 -17.52
C GLY A 43 10.38 -16.54 -17.42
N LEU A 44 9.81 -16.02 -16.32
CA LEU A 44 9.71 -14.57 -16.09
C LEU A 44 11.08 -13.98 -15.75
N GLU A 45 11.49 -12.94 -16.46
CA GLU A 45 12.66 -12.16 -16.09
C GLU A 45 12.26 -11.13 -15.02
N TYR A 46 12.85 -11.24 -13.84
CA TYR A 46 12.57 -10.37 -12.70
C TYR A 46 13.84 -9.74 -12.13
N LYS A 47 13.70 -8.55 -11.56
CA LYS A 47 14.76 -7.85 -10.83
C LYS A 47 14.88 -8.35 -9.41
N GLU A 48 13.75 -8.59 -8.79
CA GLU A 48 13.66 -8.99 -7.39
C GLU A 48 12.47 -9.94 -7.17
N ALA A 49 12.64 -10.92 -6.28
CA ALA A 49 11.56 -11.77 -5.80
C ALA A 49 11.64 -11.90 -4.28
N ARG A 50 10.49 -11.82 -3.62
CA ARG A 50 10.36 -11.92 -2.15
C ARG A 50 9.30 -12.95 -1.80
N ILE A 51 9.63 -13.85 -0.87
CA ILE A 51 8.65 -14.79 -0.32
C ILE A 51 8.04 -14.17 0.92
N ILE A 52 6.71 -14.05 0.94
CA ILE A 52 5.93 -13.59 2.08
C ILE A 52 5.27 -14.81 2.73
N GLY A 53 5.70 -15.14 3.95
CA GLY A 53 5.14 -16.22 4.76
C GLY A 53 3.63 -16.09 4.99
N ASP A 54 2.96 -17.19 5.34
CA ASP A 54 1.66 -17.08 6.00
C ASP A 54 1.88 -16.33 7.30
N ARG A 55 1.15 -15.22 7.50
CA ARG A 55 1.25 -14.30 8.65
C ARG A 55 1.77 -15.03 9.89
N GLU A 56 3.08 -14.93 10.17
CA GLU A 56 3.48 -15.07 11.55
C GLU A 56 2.77 -13.93 12.30
N PRO A 57 2.17 -14.19 13.47
CA PRO A 57 1.60 -13.13 14.28
C PRO A 57 2.67 -12.06 14.43
N SER A 58 2.30 -10.86 14.01
CA SER A 58 3.15 -9.73 13.72
C SER A 58 3.90 -9.28 14.98
N PHE A 59 5.03 -9.91 15.29
CA PHE A 59 5.76 -9.67 16.54
C PHE A 59 7.29 -9.85 16.46
N ALA A 60 7.90 -9.76 15.27
CA ALA A 60 9.35 -9.98 15.14
C ALA A 60 10.15 -8.91 14.36
N PHE A 61 9.57 -7.75 14.05
CA PHE A 61 10.35 -6.57 13.65
C PHE A 61 9.96 -5.36 14.50
N ALA A 62 10.95 -4.60 14.95
CA ALA A 62 10.84 -3.43 15.82
C ALA A 62 9.83 -2.37 15.29
N PRO A 63 9.34 -1.47 16.16
CA PRO A 63 7.93 -1.13 16.32
C PRO A 63 7.30 -0.53 15.07
N TYR A 64 6.02 -0.86 14.83
CA TYR A 64 5.10 -0.14 13.94
C TYR A 64 5.27 1.36 14.16
N SER A 65 5.97 2.01 13.24
CA SER A 65 6.36 3.40 13.39
C SER A 65 5.95 4.17 12.16
N SER A 66 5.61 5.43 12.38
CA SER A 66 5.38 6.41 11.33
C SER A 66 6.54 6.49 10.33
N LYS A 67 7.77 6.24 10.77
CA LYS A 67 8.97 6.19 9.91
C LYS A 67 8.96 5.01 8.93
N ASN A 68 8.43 3.85 9.32
CA ASN A 68 8.26 2.72 8.40
C ASN A 68 7.24 3.06 7.31
N VAL A 69 6.13 3.71 7.66
CA VAL A 69 5.12 4.17 6.69
C VAL A 69 5.73 5.14 5.68
N GLU A 70 6.57 6.06 6.14
CA GLU A 70 7.27 7.00 5.25
C GLU A 70 8.21 6.28 4.28
N ILE A 71 9.03 5.34 4.76
CA ILE A 71 9.95 4.57 3.91
C ILE A 71 9.16 3.76 2.88
N LEU A 72 8.14 3.03 3.31
CA LEU A 72 7.34 2.18 2.43
C LEU A 72 6.58 2.99 1.38
N SER A 73 5.99 4.14 1.74
CA SER A 73 5.30 5.00 0.77
C SER A 73 6.24 5.63 -0.25
N ARG A 74 7.50 5.94 0.12
CA ARG A 74 8.53 6.38 -0.84
C ARG A 74 8.93 5.29 -1.84
N GLU A 75 8.87 4.04 -1.42
CA GLU A 75 9.13 2.86 -2.26
C GLU A 75 7.88 2.43 -3.06
N GLU A 76 6.78 3.18 -2.98
CA GLU A 76 5.46 2.84 -3.56
C GLU A 76 4.90 1.50 -3.04
N ARG A 77 5.36 1.05 -1.87
CA ARG A 77 4.92 -0.17 -1.18
C ARG A 77 3.70 0.11 -0.32
N TYR A 78 2.63 0.56 -0.99
CA TYR A 78 1.43 1.04 -0.32
C TYR A 78 0.66 -0.05 0.40
N TRP A 79 0.74 -1.31 -0.07
CA TRP A 79 0.14 -2.45 0.62
C TRP A 79 0.80 -2.69 1.98
N GLU A 80 2.12 -2.77 2.05
CA GLU A 80 2.81 -2.96 3.32
C GLU A 80 2.67 -1.74 4.23
N ALA A 81 2.68 -0.52 3.67
CA ALA A 81 2.38 0.68 4.44
C ALA A 81 0.97 0.63 5.04
N HIS A 82 -0.03 0.14 4.30
CA HIS A 82 -1.39 -0.08 4.78
C HIS A 82 -1.43 -1.06 5.94
N GLU A 83 -0.74 -2.20 5.84
CA GLU A 83 -0.67 -3.19 6.92
C GLU A 83 -0.06 -2.60 8.19
N VAL A 84 1.02 -1.82 8.08
CA VAL A 84 1.63 -1.13 9.22
C VAL A 84 0.65 -0.15 9.88
N VAL A 85 -0.06 0.66 9.10
CA VAL A 85 -1.04 1.62 9.65
C VAL A 85 -2.25 0.91 10.25
N GLU A 86 -2.71 -0.21 9.67
CA GLU A 86 -3.81 -0.99 10.21
C GLU A 86 -3.46 -1.59 11.58
N ASP A 87 -2.23 -2.08 11.75
CA ASP A 87 -1.75 -2.57 13.04
C ASP A 87 -1.60 -1.44 14.07
N MET A 88 -1.13 -0.26 13.66
CA MET A 88 -1.13 0.94 14.52
C MET A 88 -2.55 1.33 14.93
N TRP A 89 -3.50 1.33 14.00
CA TRP A 89 -4.91 1.66 14.23
C TRP A 89 -5.54 0.73 15.26
N ARG A 90 -5.32 -0.59 15.14
CA ARG A 90 -5.80 -1.57 16.14
C ARG A 90 -5.13 -1.38 17.50
N SER A 91 -3.82 -1.13 17.51
CA SER A 91 -3.03 -1.02 18.75
C SER A 91 -3.34 0.25 19.56
N LEU A 92 -3.78 1.32 18.89
CA LEU A 92 -4.09 2.62 19.49
C LEU A 92 -5.59 2.83 19.76
N ASN A 93 -6.37 1.76 19.84
CA ASN A 93 -7.82 1.82 20.07
C ASN A 93 -8.59 2.59 18.97
N HIS A 94 -8.24 2.33 17.71
CA HIS A 94 -8.98 2.72 16.52
C HIS A 94 -9.14 4.25 16.28
N PRO A 95 -8.08 5.07 16.36
CA PRO A 95 -8.18 6.51 16.11
C PRO A 95 -8.68 6.81 14.69
N SER A 96 -9.65 7.73 14.57
CA SER A 96 -10.27 8.08 13.28
C SER A 96 -9.25 8.60 12.26
N GLY A 97 -8.22 9.32 12.70
CA GLY A 97 -7.16 9.81 11.82
C GLY A 97 -6.40 8.69 11.11
N LEU A 98 -6.04 7.60 11.80
CA LEU A 98 -5.39 6.45 11.16
C LEU A 98 -6.34 5.67 10.25
N GLN A 99 -7.62 5.57 10.60
CA GLN A 99 -8.63 4.99 9.70
C GLN A 99 -8.69 5.76 8.37
N LYS A 100 -8.49 7.08 8.41
CA LYS A 100 -8.51 7.93 7.21
C LYS A 100 -7.20 7.84 6.44
N LEU A 101 -6.07 7.69 7.13
CA LEU A 101 -4.80 7.37 6.49
C LEU A 101 -4.85 6.04 5.72
N ILE A 102 -5.57 5.05 6.25
CA ILE A 102 -5.84 3.78 5.54
C ILE A 102 -6.56 4.04 4.21
N LEU A 103 -7.50 4.98 4.14
CA LEU A 103 -8.16 5.35 2.88
C LEU A 103 -7.19 5.99 1.88
N LEU A 104 -6.27 6.86 2.35
CA LEU A 104 -5.23 7.41 1.48
C LEU A 104 -4.35 6.28 0.91
N LEU A 105 -3.92 5.33 1.73
CA LEU A 105 -3.11 4.20 1.27
C LEU A 105 -3.88 3.32 0.27
N ALA A 106 -5.15 3.03 0.56
CA ALA A 106 -6.03 2.32 -0.36
C ALA A 106 -6.18 3.05 -1.71
N SER A 107 -6.28 4.39 -1.70
CA SER A 107 -6.31 5.17 -2.95
C SER A 107 -5.11 4.88 -3.84
N GLN A 108 -3.90 4.84 -3.26
CA GLN A 108 -2.68 4.58 -4.01
C GLN A 108 -2.67 3.13 -4.54
N ILE A 109 -3.09 2.16 -3.73
CA ILE A 109 -3.20 0.74 -4.15
C ILE A 109 -4.18 0.59 -5.33
N HIS A 110 -5.36 1.21 -5.29
CA HIS A 110 -6.32 1.15 -6.40
C HIS A 110 -5.75 1.78 -7.68
N CYS A 111 -5.01 2.87 -7.56
CA CYS A 111 -4.30 3.46 -8.70
C CYS A 111 -3.24 2.51 -9.28
N GLN A 112 -2.48 1.80 -8.43
CA GLN A 112 -1.53 0.77 -8.86
C GLN A 112 -2.21 -0.38 -9.63
N MET A 113 -3.47 -0.68 -9.28
CA MET A 113 -4.27 -1.72 -9.94
C MET A 113 -5.01 -1.21 -11.20
N GLY A 114 -4.82 0.06 -11.59
CA GLY A 114 -5.46 0.67 -12.76
C GLY A 114 -6.90 1.17 -12.52
N ASP A 115 -7.36 1.18 -11.27
CA ASP A 115 -8.69 1.65 -10.87
C ASP A 115 -8.63 3.11 -10.37
N CYS A 116 -8.30 4.03 -11.29
CA CYS A 116 -8.05 5.43 -10.95
C CYS A 116 -9.30 6.17 -10.44
N ALA A 117 -10.49 5.81 -10.96
CA ALA A 117 -11.73 6.45 -10.52
C ALA A 117 -12.03 6.15 -9.04
N HIS A 118 -11.87 4.89 -8.63
CA HIS A 118 -12.04 4.52 -7.22
C HIS A 118 -10.94 5.08 -6.33
N ALA A 119 -9.71 5.16 -6.86
CA ALA A 119 -8.60 5.83 -6.17
C ALA A 119 -8.92 7.29 -5.83
N GLU A 120 -9.41 8.06 -6.80
CA GLU A 120 -9.80 9.46 -6.60
C GLU A 120 -10.90 9.63 -5.55
N ASP A 121 -11.94 8.79 -5.59
CA ASP A 121 -13.03 8.81 -4.60
C ASP A 121 -12.52 8.57 -3.16
N LEU A 122 -11.61 7.62 -2.98
CA LEU A 122 -11.00 7.34 -1.66
C LEU A 122 -10.15 8.52 -1.17
N PHE A 123 -9.40 9.15 -2.07
CA PHE A 123 -8.61 10.34 -1.75
C PHE A 123 -9.48 11.52 -1.34
N ILE A 124 -10.58 11.79 -2.05
CA ILE A 124 -11.52 12.86 -1.69
C ILE A 124 -12.06 12.64 -0.27
N ARG A 125 -12.48 11.42 0.07
CA ARG A 125 -12.96 11.09 1.42
C ARG A 125 -11.92 11.27 2.53
N TYR A 126 -10.64 11.07 2.21
CA TYR A 126 -9.54 11.37 3.12
C TYR A 126 -9.36 12.88 3.27
N LYS A 127 -9.33 13.62 2.17
CA LYS A 127 -9.19 15.08 2.15
C LYS A 127 -10.32 15.78 2.90
N ASP A 128 -11.57 15.42 2.61
CA ASP A 128 -12.76 15.97 3.27
C ASP A 128 -12.70 15.80 4.80
N PHE A 129 -12.16 14.67 5.27
CA PHE A 129 -11.96 14.45 6.70
C PHE A 129 -10.91 15.41 7.27
N LEU A 130 -9.78 15.59 6.58
CA LEU A 130 -8.72 16.49 7.04
C LEU A 130 -9.19 17.95 7.12
N GLU A 131 -9.97 18.40 6.14
CA GLU A 131 -10.62 19.71 6.16
C GLU A 131 -11.54 19.87 7.38
N GLN A 132 -12.31 18.83 7.74
CA GLN A 132 -13.19 18.85 8.91
C GLN A 132 -12.43 18.98 10.24
N VAL A 133 -11.25 18.37 10.35
CA VAL A 133 -10.43 18.39 11.58
C VAL A 133 -9.36 19.49 11.57
N GLY A 134 -9.32 20.35 10.54
CA GLY A 134 -8.40 21.47 10.44
C GLY A 134 -6.93 21.06 10.22
N VAL A 135 -6.71 19.95 9.53
CA VAL A 135 -5.38 19.44 9.17
C VAL A 135 -5.16 19.63 7.66
N GLU A 136 -3.98 20.11 7.28
CA GLU A 136 -3.63 20.23 5.87
C GLU A 136 -3.41 18.86 5.23
N PRO A 137 -3.98 18.58 4.04
CA PRO A 137 -3.76 17.32 3.35
C PRO A 137 -2.35 17.23 2.78
N VAL A 138 -1.84 16.00 2.65
CA VAL A 138 -0.53 15.74 2.03
C VAL A 138 -0.45 16.18 0.56
N ALA A 139 -1.60 16.31 -0.10
CA ALA A 139 -1.75 16.85 -1.45
C ALA A 139 -3.11 17.56 -1.58
N SER A 140 -3.18 18.61 -2.40
CA SER A 140 -4.43 19.37 -2.63
C SER A 140 -5.38 18.70 -3.64
N THR A 141 -4.82 17.86 -4.51
CA THR A 141 -5.50 17.07 -5.55
C THR A 141 -4.93 15.66 -5.56
N PHE A 142 -5.67 14.70 -6.12
CA PHE A 142 -5.17 13.34 -6.22
C PHE A 142 -3.96 13.30 -7.17
N THR A 143 -2.87 12.71 -6.68
CA THR A 143 -1.67 12.43 -7.47
C THR A 143 -1.16 11.04 -7.10
N TYR A 144 -0.37 10.46 -8.00
CA TYR A 144 0.37 9.24 -7.73
C TYR A 144 1.80 9.41 -8.27
N PRO A 145 2.85 9.01 -7.52
CA PRO A 145 2.81 8.50 -6.15
C PRO A 145 2.68 9.61 -5.10
N ILE A 146 2.07 9.32 -3.95
CA ILE A 146 2.09 10.17 -2.75
C ILE A 146 3.09 9.61 -1.73
N THR A 147 3.98 10.47 -1.24
CA THR A 147 4.83 10.17 -0.07
C THR A 147 4.11 10.63 1.21
N ILE A 148 4.00 9.73 2.18
CA ILE A 148 3.38 10.02 3.48
C ILE A 148 4.49 10.27 4.49
N LEU A 149 4.61 11.50 4.99
CA LEU A 149 5.64 11.85 5.98
C LEU A 149 5.32 11.27 7.35
N SER A 150 6.35 10.87 8.11
CA SER A 150 6.17 10.30 9.44
C SER A 150 5.42 11.26 10.38
N SER A 151 5.70 12.56 10.29
CA SER A 151 5.01 13.61 11.06
C SER A 151 3.50 13.65 10.78
N HIS A 152 3.08 13.32 9.56
CA HIS A 152 1.67 13.25 9.21
C HIS A 152 0.99 12.06 9.86
N VAL A 153 1.66 10.90 9.87
CA VAL A 153 1.18 9.71 10.56
C VAL A 153 1.08 9.94 12.06
N ASP A 154 2.10 10.54 12.66
CA ASP A 154 2.14 10.88 14.09
C ASP A 154 0.97 11.82 14.44
N LEU A 155 0.73 12.86 13.63
CA LEU A 155 -0.41 13.76 13.81
C LEU A 155 -1.76 13.02 13.76
N LEU A 156 -1.97 12.20 12.73
CA LEU A 156 -3.24 11.47 12.55
C LEU A 156 -3.46 10.40 13.63
N SER A 157 -2.41 9.91 14.27
CA SER A 157 -2.52 8.98 15.40
C SER A 157 -3.14 9.61 16.65
N LEU A 158 -3.14 10.94 16.74
CA LEU A 158 -3.68 11.70 17.88
C LEU A 158 -5.16 12.08 17.69
N ILE A 159 -5.74 11.81 16.52
CA ILE A 159 -7.12 12.19 16.19
C ILE A 159 -8.04 10.99 16.46
N GLY A 160 -8.77 11.07 17.58
CA GLY A 160 -9.75 10.09 18.05
C GLY A 160 -11.10 10.27 17.38
#